data_AF-A0A935SWN2-F1
#
_entry.id   AF-A0A935SWN2-F1
#
_cell.length_a   1.000
_cell.length_b   1.000
_cell.length_c   1.000
_cell.angle_alpha   90.00
_cell.angle_beta   90.00
_cell.angle_gamma   90.00
#
_symmetry.space_group_name_H-M   'P 1'
#
loop_
_entity.id
_entity.type
_entity.pdbx_description
1 polymer ?
#
loop_
_entity_poly.entity_id
_entity_poly.type
_entity_poly.pdbx_seq_one_letter_code
_entity_poly.pdbx_strand_id
1 'polypeptide(L)'
;MNDRSQIKTTVANIADDADETSPSLVSIRVSPNSYLTAFLIGTFFAGFLLYLEFDTSGFTLFVISWIVIPFLAFSDRIVFDGKRLTRTGILPRFWGAMNGSRRRLRITDIEQIDTQSIRALKRGGNVYYRYRTAIRGRDVSIAIASGGEDYRQMIGRILPLVPENVLDNRSVELRDYLADPKEVRMKAAFAKIPEADVLAGSFSRERKMIRDHTDDTVDLQPGDVEKAEYLRRLGNELRLIGRLHQALESFRRALVLTPTNGRLLFDFARCLHSFAGVERDRRLGLRSIAAMRLAEKRANGDSYLLARLGEAYFQLGEWRRAGFVFQRSLDAGGNFLASRGMAEIALREGKLAHVIHQFSAANRVAESPALRRYSRTEADYFARLNDDDEYMEVEVGRVNLLESLENAKKTVLRIASFGLVPLIWGLVFEDSLFSDIGWAVTAFAILVWVGLIVSVRGLSTRIPYDLVVSDV
;
A
#
# COMPACT_ATOMS: atom_id res chain seq x y z
N MET A 1 23.28 -19.48 -41.39
CA MET A 1 23.68 -20.17 -40.14
C MET A 1 24.84 -19.45 -39.44
N ASN A 2 24.79 -18.11 -39.32
CA ASN A 2 25.92 -17.33 -38.77
C ASN A 2 25.51 -16.07 -37.98
N ASP A 3 24.25 -15.99 -37.52
CA ASP A 3 23.70 -14.77 -36.90
C ASP A 3 23.39 -14.94 -35.39
N ARG A 4 23.35 -16.18 -34.90
CA ARG A 4 23.16 -16.50 -33.47
C ARG A 4 24.44 -16.40 -32.64
N SER A 5 25.62 -16.39 -33.27
CA SER A 5 26.91 -16.27 -32.59
C SER A 5 27.23 -14.81 -32.25
N GLN A 6 26.89 -13.86 -33.13
CA GLN A 6 27.15 -12.43 -32.88
C GLN A 6 26.26 -11.86 -31.77
N ILE A 7 24.97 -12.26 -31.70
CA ILE A 7 24.07 -11.84 -30.61
C ILE A 7 24.52 -12.38 -29.25
N LYS A 8 25.07 -13.61 -29.18
CA LYS A 8 25.63 -14.15 -27.94
C LYS A 8 26.90 -13.43 -27.49
N THR A 9 27.69 -12.92 -28.43
CA THR A 9 28.96 -12.23 -28.11
C THR A 9 28.69 -10.79 -27.64
N THR A 10 27.68 -10.11 -28.19
CA THR A 10 27.28 -8.77 -27.71
C THR A 10 26.57 -8.82 -26.35
N VAL A 11 25.80 -9.87 -26.05
CA VAL A 11 25.18 -10.06 -24.73
C VAL A 11 26.20 -10.52 -23.69
N ALA A 12 27.22 -11.29 -24.07
CA ALA A 12 28.33 -11.63 -23.18
C ALA A 12 29.20 -10.41 -22.85
N ASN A 13 29.49 -9.55 -23.82
CA ASN A 13 30.28 -8.33 -23.59
C ASN A 13 29.54 -7.24 -22.79
N ILE A 14 28.20 -7.26 -22.73
CA ILE A 14 27.40 -6.40 -21.83
C ILE A 14 27.30 -7.01 -20.42
N ALA A 15 27.47 -8.34 -20.30
CA ALA A 15 27.46 -9.04 -19.02
C ALA A 15 28.82 -8.96 -18.29
N ASP A 16 29.93 -8.88 -19.03
CA ASP A 16 31.28 -8.78 -18.45
C ASP A 16 31.69 -7.36 -18.02
N ASP A 17 30.96 -6.32 -18.45
CA ASP A 17 31.16 -4.92 -17.98
C ASP A 17 30.25 -4.56 -16.78
N ALA A 18 29.46 -5.52 -16.28
CA ALA A 18 28.53 -5.34 -15.17
C ALA A 18 29.06 -5.85 -13.82
N ASP A 19 30.34 -6.21 -13.73
CA ASP A 19 30.96 -6.78 -12.53
C ASP A 19 31.99 -5.82 -11.91
N GLU A 20 31.59 -4.58 -11.62
CA GLU A 20 32.30 -3.72 -10.65
C GLU A 20 31.47 -2.53 -10.12
N THR A 21 30.17 -2.72 -9.89
CA THR A 21 29.41 -1.79 -9.03
C THR A 21 28.87 -2.54 -7.82
N SER A 22 29.57 -2.40 -6.69
CA SER A 22 29.01 -2.71 -5.36
C SER A 22 27.54 -2.30 -5.31
N PRO A 23 26.59 -3.17 -4.89
CA PRO A 23 25.17 -2.87 -4.97
C PRO A 23 24.91 -1.55 -4.26
N SER A 24 24.60 -0.51 -5.04
CA SER A 24 24.46 0.86 -4.54
C SER A 24 23.44 0.85 -3.41
N LEU A 25 23.92 1.01 -2.18
CA LEU A 25 23.11 1.04 -0.96
C LEU A 25 22.01 2.09 -1.12
N VAL A 26 20.75 1.67 -1.17
CA VAL A 26 19.62 2.61 -1.18
C VAL A 26 19.14 2.77 0.24
N SER A 27 18.94 4.01 0.67
CA SER A 27 18.43 4.31 2.00
C SER A 27 17.25 5.26 1.92
N ILE A 28 16.26 5.07 2.80
CA ILE A 28 15.14 5.97 2.97
C ILE A 28 14.93 6.25 4.45
N ARG A 29 14.59 7.50 4.78
CA ARG A 29 14.22 7.85 6.16
C ARG A 29 12.90 7.19 6.55
N VAL A 30 12.83 6.74 7.79
CA VAL A 30 11.58 6.19 8.34
C VAL A 30 10.55 7.32 8.47
N SER A 31 9.26 6.99 8.31
CA SER A 31 8.21 8.00 8.51
C SER A 31 8.27 8.55 9.94
N PRO A 32 8.24 9.89 10.11
CA PRO A 32 8.48 10.50 11.41
C PRO A 32 7.31 10.30 12.40
N ASN A 33 6.20 9.67 12.00
CA ASN A 33 4.95 9.66 12.78
C ASN A 33 5.15 9.22 14.24
N SER A 34 5.83 8.10 14.50
CA SER A 34 6.06 7.63 15.88
C SER A 34 6.97 8.57 16.67
N TYR A 35 7.98 9.15 16.02
CA TYR A 35 8.87 10.13 16.64
C TYR A 35 8.15 11.46 16.91
N LEU A 36 7.27 11.89 16.01
CA LEU A 36 6.45 13.08 16.18
C LEU A 36 5.46 12.90 17.34
N THR A 37 4.83 11.73 17.45
CA THR A 37 3.98 11.40 18.61
C THR A 37 4.77 11.45 19.91
N ALA A 38 5.97 10.84 19.95
CA ALA A 38 6.83 10.88 21.13
C ALA A 38 7.29 12.31 21.47
N PHE A 39 7.64 13.11 20.46
CA PHE A 39 7.99 14.52 20.60
C PHE A 39 6.84 15.34 21.19
N LEU A 40 5.62 15.18 20.68
CA LEU A 40 4.44 15.93 21.16
C LEU A 40 4.08 15.54 22.59
N ILE A 41 4.07 14.24 22.91
CA ILE A 41 3.82 13.74 24.27
C ILE A 41 4.88 14.27 25.23
N GLY A 42 6.16 14.13 24.88
CA GLY A 42 7.26 14.56 25.72
C GLY A 42 7.26 16.08 25.94
N THR A 43 6.93 16.86 24.92
CA THR A 43 6.77 18.32 25.04
C THR A 43 5.60 18.69 25.95
N PHE A 44 4.46 18.00 25.82
CA PHE A 44 3.30 18.22 26.69
C PHE A 44 3.64 17.92 28.16
N PHE A 45 4.23 16.75 28.44
CA PHE A 45 4.58 16.39 29.82
C PHE A 45 5.73 17.23 30.38
N ALA A 46 6.64 17.74 29.55
CA ALA A 46 7.63 18.70 30.00
C ALA A 46 6.95 19.98 30.51
N GLY A 47 5.99 20.53 29.76
CA GLY A 47 5.19 21.67 30.20
C GLY A 47 4.37 21.39 31.46
N PHE A 48 3.76 20.20 31.55
CA PHE A 48 3.00 19.79 32.74
C PHE A 48 3.88 19.67 33.99
N LEU A 49 5.10 19.13 33.87
CA LEU A 49 6.03 19.03 35.00
C LEU A 49 6.53 20.38 35.46
N LEU A 50 6.78 21.31 34.53
CA LEU A 50 7.13 22.70 34.87
C LEU A 50 5.96 23.41 35.56
N TYR A 51 4.72 23.15 35.13
CA TYR A 51 3.53 23.67 35.79
C TYR A 51 3.39 23.18 37.24
N LEU A 52 3.78 21.93 37.51
CA LEU A 52 3.82 21.34 38.84
C LEU A 52 5.09 21.71 39.65
N GLU A 53 5.89 22.67 39.20
CA GLU A 53 7.14 23.11 39.84
C GLU A 53 8.23 22.03 39.95
N PHE A 54 8.15 20.96 39.15
CA PHE A 54 9.20 19.94 39.03
C PHE A 54 10.25 20.32 37.97
N ASP A 55 10.95 21.43 38.20
CA ASP A 55 11.83 22.08 37.21
C ASP A 55 12.90 21.16 36.60
N THR A 56 13.58 20.37 37.43
CA THR A 56 14.67 19.49 36.98
C THR A 56 14.15 18.40 36.04
N SER A 57 13.04 17.75 36.41
CA SER A 57 12.37 16.73 35.60
C SER A 57 11.77 17.31 34.33
N GLY A 58 11.12 18.47 34.44
CA GLY A 58 10.54 19.20 33.31
C GLY A 58 11.59 19.59 32.27
N PHE A 59 12.70 20.18 32.70
CA PHE A 59 13.81 20.56 31.82
C PHE A 59 14.48 19.32 31.19
N THR A 60 14.70 18.26 31.96
CA THR A 60 15.26 17.01 31.45
C THR A 60 14.39 16.41 30.35
N LEU A 61 13.07 16.35 30.57
CA LEU A 61 12.12 15.83 29.58
C LEU A 61 12.01 16.75 28.36
N PHE A 62 12.12 18.07 28.55
CA PHE A 62 12.19 19.05 27.46
C PHE A 62 13.42 18.79 26.57
N VAL A 63 14.62 18.63 27.17
CA VAL A 63 15.86 18.29 26.46
C VAL A 63 15.74 16.98 25.69
N ILE A 64 15.22 15.92 26.33
CA ILE A 64 14.98 14.64 25.67
C ILE A 64 14.04 14.81 24.47
N SER A 65 12.95 15.56 24.66
CA SER A 65 11.93 15.75 23.63
C SER A 65 12.43 16.58 22.46
N TRP A 66 13.10 17.71 22.71
CA TRP A 66 13.50 18.66 21.67
C TRP A 66 14.87 18.38 21.03
N ILE A 67 15.74 17.63 21.69
CA ILE A 67 17.08 17.33 21.18
C ILE A 67 17.20 15.84 20.82
N VAL A 68 16.94 14.95 21.79
CA VAL A 68 17.19 13.52 21.60
C VAL A 68 16.21 12.89 20.61
N ILE A 69 14.90 13.14 20.74
CA ILE A 69 13.90 12.54 19.84
C ILE A 69 14.10 12.98 18.37
N PRO A 70 14.27 14.29 18.04
CA PRO A 70 14.57 14.71 16.68
C PRO A 70 15.87 14.13 16.13
N PHE A 71 16.93 14.05 16.96
CA PHE A 71 18.17 13.40 16.56
C PHE A 71 17.97 11.92 16.22
N LEU A 72 17.25 11.18 17.07
CA LEU A 72 16.89 9.78 16.82
C LEU A 72 16.07 9.64 15.53
N ALA A 73 15.08 10.50 15.31
CA ALA A 73 14.24 10.51 14.12
C ALA A 73 15.05 10.77 12.84
N PHE A 74 16.02 11.68 12.88
CA PHE A 74 16.89 12.00 11.75
C PHE A 74 17.87 10.86 11.41
N SER A 75 18.33 10.14 12.43
CA SER A 75 19.26 9.00 12.29
C SER A 75 18.59 7.72 11.81
N ASP A 76 17.26 7.59 11.93
CA ASP A 76 16.55 6.36 11.63
C ASP A 76 16.27 6.20 10.14
N ARG A 77 16.87 5.17 9.55
CA ARG A 77 16.79 4.84 8.13
C ARG A 77 16.47 3.38 7.92
N ILE A 78 15.81 3.10 6.80
CA ILE A 78 15.67 1.78 6.22
C ILE A 78 16.67 1.71 5.07
N VAL A 79 17.53 0.69 5.11
CA VAL A 79 18.59 0.47 4.12
C VAL A 79 18.31 -0.84 3.40
N PHE A 80 18.55 -0.80 2.09
CA PHE A 80 18.45 -1.96 1.21
C PHE A 80 19.78 -2.23 0.52
N ASP A 81 20.33 -3.42 0.78
CA ASP A 81 21.64 -3.84 0.30
C ASP A 81 21.55 -4.71 -0.97
N GLY A 82 20.41 -4.69 -1.67
CA GLY A 82 20.13 -5.58 -2.82
C GLY A 82 19.66 -6.99 -2.46
N LYS A 83 19.87 -7.44 -1.20
CA LYS A 83 19.41 -8.77 -0.71
C LYS A 83 18.51 -8.69 0.52
N ARG A 84 18.64 -7.64 1.33
CA ARG A 84 17.99 -7.53 2.65
C ARG A 84 17.57 -6.09 2.91
N LEU A 85 16.43 -5.95 3.59
CA LEU A 85 15.95 -4.71 4.19
C LEU A 85 16.31 -4.69 5.66
N THR A 86 16.93 -3.61 6.11
CA THR A 86 17.33 -3.44 7.51
C THR A 86 16.97 -2.05 8.02
N ARG A 87 16.46 -1.96 9.25
CA ARG A 87 16.25 -0.68 9.93
C ARG A 87 17.46 -0.36 10.80
N THR A 88 18.10 0.77 10.55
CA THR A 88 19.40 1.13 11.14
C THR A 88 19.31 2.07 12.34
N GLY A 89 18.15 2.65 12.65
CA GLY A 89 18.01 3.59 13.76
C GLY A 89 18.35 2.98 15.14
N ILE A 90 18.85 3.84 16.04
CA ILE A 90 19.33 3.46 17.38
C ILE A 90 18.23 2.79 18.21
N LEU A 91 17.03 3.40 18.23
CA LEU A 91 15.90 2.90 19.00
C LEU A 91 15.46 1.48 18.56
N PRO A 92 15.28 1.20 17.25
CA PRO A 92 15.11 -0.17 16.76
C PRO A 92 16.22 -1.14 17.17
N ARG A 93 17.50 -0.70 17.18
CA ARG A 93 18.61 -1.58 17.59
C ARG A 93 18.47 -2.02 19.04
N PHE A 94 18.21 -1.05 19.93
CA PHE A 94 18.01 -1.28 21.34
C PHE A 94 16.80 -2.21 21.59
N TRP A 95 15.66 -1.90 20.95
CA TRP A 95 14.44 -2.70 21.08
C TRP A 95 14.60 -4.14 20.55
N GLY A 96 15.34 -4.31 19.45
CA GLY A 96 15.67 -5.63 18.92
C GLY A 96 16.60 -6.44 19.83
N ALA A 97 17.46 -5.79 20.61
CA ALA A 97 18.33 -6.44 21.58
C ALA A 97 17.54 -6.92 22.80
N MET A 98 16.61 -6.11 23.31
CA MET A 98 15.80 -6.47 24.48
C MET A 98 14.76 -7.56 24.19
N ASN A 99 14.08 -7.47 23.04
CA ASN A 99 12.92 -8.34 22.77
C ASN A 99 13.19 -9.46 21.75
N GLY A 100 14.46 -9.64 21.34
CA GLY A 100 14.83 -10.63 20.31
C GLY A 100 14.20 -10.40 18.92
N SER A 101 13.60 -9.23 18.69
CA SER A 101 12.82 -8.98 17.48
C SER A 101 13.69 -8.89 16.23
N ARG A 102 13.23 -9.52 15.14
CA ARG A 102 13.94 -9.52 13.86
C ARG A 102 13.91 -8.13 13.24
N ARG A 103 15.09 -7.56 12.98
CA ARG A 103 15.26 -6.24 12.35
C ARG A 103 15.61 -6.29 10.87
N ARG A 104 15.81 -7.51 10.34
CA ARG A 104 16.29 -7.76 8.99
C ARG A 104 15.28 -8.64 8.27
N LEU A 105 14.87 -8.22 7.08
CA LEU A 105 13.97 -8.97 6.21
C LEU A 105 14.70 -9.27 4.91
N ARG A 106 14.82 -10.55 4.54
CA ARG A 106 15.40 -10.95 3.24
C ARG A 106 14.32 -10.83 2.17
N ILE A 107 14.70 -10.52 0.93
CA ILE A 107 13.75 -10.44 -0.20
C ILE A 107 13.01 -11.76 -0.40
N THR A 108 13.72 -12.88 -0.28
CA THR A 108 13.16 -14.24 -0.40
C THR A 108 12.18 -14.60 0.72
N ASP A 109 12.12 -13.80 1.77
CA ASP A 109 11.25 -13.99 2.93
C ASP A 109 10.04 -13.05 2.92
N ILE A 110 9.91 -12.20 1.90
CA ILE A 110 8.75 -11.31 1.75
C ILE A 110 7.54 -12.14 1.34
N GLU A 111 6.47 -12.00 2.10
CA GLU A 111 5.22 -12.75 1.95
C GLU A 111 4.13 -11.89 1.33
N GLN A 112 4.11 -10.59 1.64
CA GLN A 112 3.13 -9.66 1.11
C GLN A 112 3.72 -8.24 0.96
N ILE A 113 3.37 -7.57 -0.14
CA ILE A 113 3.60 -6.13 -0.32
C ILE A 113 2.28 -5.46 -0.65
N ASP A 114 1.84 -4.57 0.24
CA ASP A 114 0.62 -3.79 0.09
C ASP A 114 0.96 -2.31 -0.07
N THR A 115 0.38 -1.67 -1.09
CA THR A 115 0.57 -0.23 -1.33
C THR A 115 -0.75 0.52 -1.16
N GLN A 116 -0.79 1.40 -0.16
CA GLN A 116 -1.89 2.33 0.03
C GLN A 116 -1.59 3.67 -0.62
N SER A 117 -2.54 4.21 -1.38
CA SER A 117 -2.45 5.56 -1.97
C SER A 117 -3.41 6.51 -1.27
N ILE A 118 -2.89 7.62 -0.75
CA ILE A 118 -3.66 8.70 -0.14
C ILE A 118 -3.58 9.92 -1.07
N ARG A 119 -4.73 10.54 -1.35
CA ARG A 119 -4.80 11.78 -2.11
C ARG A 119 -4.53 12.95 -1.18
N ALA A 120 -3.47 13.71 -1.44
CA ALA A 120 -3.02 14.79 -0.56
C ALA A 120 -3.63 16.15 -0.92
N LEU A 121 -3.64 16.53 -2.21
CA LEU A 121 -4.12 17.85 -2.64
C LEU A 121 -4.53 17.84 -4.13
N LYS A 122 -5.58 18.59 -4.49
CA LYS A 122 -5.97 18.90 -5.88
C LYS A 122 -5.62 20.36 -6.17
N ARG A 123 -4.79 20.63 -7.19
CA ARG A 123 -4.48 21.99 -7.65
C ARG A 123 -4.51 22.04 -9.17
N GLY A 124 -5.37 22.90 -9.75
CA GLY A 124 -5.50 23.07 -11.20
C GLY A 124 -5.75 21.76 -11.95
N GLY A 125 -6.72 20.95 -11.49
CA GLY A 125 -7.06 19.66 -12.11
C GLY A 125 -6.05 18.51 -11.86
N ASN A 126 -4.91 18.78 -11.22
CA ASN A 126 -3.88 17.80 -10.93
C ASN A 126 -3.95 17.32 -9.48
N VAL A 127 -3.63 16.04 -9.26
CA VAL A 127 -3.74 15.38 -7.96
C VAL A 127 -2.35 14.97 -7.47
N TYR A 128 -2.04 15.25 -6.21
CA TYR A 128 -0.85 14.70 -5.57
C TYR A 128 -1.20 13.42 -4.83
N TYR A 129 -0.59 12.31 -5.24
CA TYR A 129 -0.67 11.03 -4.54
C TYR A 129 0.50 10.88 -3.58
N ARG A 130 0.20 10.44 -2.36
CA ARG A 130 1.19 9.90 -1.42
C ARG A 130 0.96 8.41 -1.28
N TYR A 131 2.03 7.64 -1.42
CA TYR A 131 2.02 6.19 -1.30
C TYR A 131 2.60 5.76 0.04
N ARG A 132 2.05 4.69 0.61
CA ARG A 132 2.61 4.00 1.75
C ARG A 132 2.66 2.52 1.39
N THR A 133 3.87 2.02 1.26
CA THR A 133 4.15 0.62 0.90
C THR A 133 4.55 -0.13 2.15
N ALA A 134 3.75 -1.13 2.54
CA ALA A 134 4.02 -2.02 3.66
C ALA A 134 4.56 -3.34 3.12
N ILE A 135 5.77 -3.71 3.56
CA ILE A 135 6.46 -4.95 3.20
C ILE A 135 6.42 -5.84 4.43
N ARG A 136 5.83 -7.03 4.30
CA ARG A 136 5.63 -7.99 5.39
C ARG A 136 6.29 -9.32 5.09
N GLY A 137 6.88 -9.93 6.12
CA GLY A 137 7.32 -11.32 6.08
C GLY A 137 8.03 -11.73 7.37
N ARG A 138 7.88 -12.99 7.78
CA ARG A 138 8.54 -13.55 8.98
C ARG A 138 8.39 -12.67 10.24
N ASP A 139 7.17 -12.21 10.51
CA ASP A 139 6.81 -11.33 11.64
C ASP A 139 7.44 -9.93 11.61
N VAL A 140 8.09 -9.57 10.51
CA VAL A 140 8.64 -8.24 10.29
C VAL A 140 7.73 -7.48 9.33
N SER A 141 7.33 -6.28 9.75
CA SER A 141 6.55 -5.35 8.93
C SER A 141 7.30 -4.03 8.83
N ILE A 142 7.70 -3.66 7.62
CA ILE A 142 8.40 -2.41 7.31
C ILE A 142 7.50 -1.58 6.41
N ALA A 143 7.17 -0.36 6.84
CA ALA A 143 6.39 0.57 6.05
C ALA A 143 7.27 1.73 5.55
N ILE A 144 7.17 2.01 4.25
CA ILE A 144 7.90 3.07 3.57
C ILE A 144 6.86 4.05 3.02
N ALA A 145 7.01 5.34 3.34
CA ALA A 145 6.13 6.39 2.83
C ALA A 145 6.80 7.13 1.67
N SER A 146 6.02 7.54 0.68
CA SER A 146 6.49 8.35 -0.43
C SER A 146 6.85 9.76 0.05
N GLY A 147 8.06 10.22 -0.28
CA GLY A 147 8.53 11.53 0.14
C GLY A 147 9.54 12.20 -0.81
N GLY A 148 9.87 11.59 -1.95
CA GLY A 148 10.87 12.14 -2.86
C GLY A 148 11.52 11.08 -3.73
N GLU A 149 12.74 11.38 -4.17
CA GLU A 149 13.55 10.50 -5.02
C GLU A 149 13.95 9.21 -4.31
N ASP A 150 14.33 9.27 -3.02
CA ASP A 150 14.69 8.11 -2.19
C ASP A 150 13.62 7.01 -2.23
N TYR A 151 12.34 7.39 -2.20
CA TYR A 151 11.24 6.44 -2.30
C TYR A 151 11.21 5.74 -3.67
N ARG A 152 11.36 6.52 -4.75
CA ARG A 152 11.35 5.97 -6.12
C ARG A 152 12.53 5.03 -6.34
N GLN A 153 13.72 5.41 -5.88
CA GLN A 153 14.90 4.56 -5.93
C GLN A 153 14.70 3.27 -5.12
N MET A 154 14.19 3.39 -3.88
CA MET A 154 13.97 2.25 -3.00
C MET A 154 12.96 1.24 -3.60
N ILE A 155 11.78 1.73 -3.99
CA ILE A 155 10.72 0.91 -4.57
C ILE A 155 11.15 0.33 -5.93
N GLY A 156 11.82 1.13 -6.77
CA GLY A 156 12.33 0.70 -8.07
C GLY A 156 13.40 -0.38 -7.99
N ARG A 157 14.09 -0.53 -6.85
CA ARG A 157 15.04 -1.63 -6.61
C ARG A 157 14.40 -2.83 -5.93
N ILE A 158 13.42 -2.65 -5.05
CA ILE A 158 12.80 -3.75 -4.29
C ILE A 158 11.76 -4.50 -5.15
N LEU A 159 10.79 -3.79 -5.73
CA LEU A 159 9.63 -4.44 -6.34
C LEU A 159 9.96 -5.37 -7.52
N PRO A 160 10.95 -5.07 -8.39
CA PRO A 160 11.35 -5.99 -9.46
C PRO A 160 11.99 -7.29 -8.96
N LEU A 161 12.54 -7.33 -7.73
CA LEU A 161 13.22 -8.50 -7.17
C LEU A 161 12.27 -9.48 -6.46
N VAL A 162 11.00 -9.13 -6.32
CA VAL A 162 9.99 -9.90 -5.61
C VAL A 162 9.04 -10.56 -6.62
N PRO A 163 8.60 -11.82 -6.39
CA PRO A 163 7.62 -12.47 -7.27
C PRO A 163 6.33 -11.66 -7.39
N GLU A 164 5.74 -11.65 -8.58
CA GLU A 164 4.57 -10.82 -8.88
C GLU A 164 3.32 -11.20 -8.05
N ASN A 165 3.21 -12.46 -7.64
CA ASN A 165 2.15 -12.97 -6.77
C ASN A 165 2.20 -12.43 -5.33
N VAL A 166 3.30 -11.80 -4.93
CA VAL A 166 3.45 -11.12 -3.62
C VAL A 166 2.95 -9.67 -3.69
N LEU A 167 2.91 -9.09 -4.88
CA LEU A 167 2.58 -7.69 -5.12
C LEU A 167 1.07 -7.52 -5.29
N ASP A 168 0.47 -6.59 -4.55
CA ASP A 168 -0.89 -6.13 -4.83
C ASP A 168 -0.96 -5.33 -6.13
N ASN A 169 -2.19 -5.10 -6.62
CA ASN A 169 -2.48 -4.36 -7.84
C ASN A 169 -1.82 -2.98 -7.89
N ARG A 170 -1.61 -2.33 -6.74
CA ARG A 170 -0.99 -1.00 -6.64
C ARG A 170 0.54 -1.08 -6.65
N SER A 171 1.13 -2.06 -6.01
CA SER A 171 2.58 -2.29 -6.04
C SER A 171 3.05 -2.65 -7.44
N VAL A 172 2.28 -3.45 -8.19
CA VAL A 172 2.58 -3.70 -9.62
C VAL A 172 2.60 -2.40 -10.43
N GLU A 173 1.64 -1.49 -10.21
CA GLU A 173 1.66 -0.18 -10.89
C GLU A 173 2.92 0.62 -10.54
N LEU A 174 3.31 0.64 -9.26
CA LEU A 174 4.51 1.35 -8.84
C LEU A 174 5.77 0.73 -9.42
N ARG A 175 5.83 -0.61 -9.52
CA ARG A 175 6.96 -1.31 -10.14
C ARG A 175 7.12 -0.92 -11.61
N ASP A 176 6.01 -0.86 -12.34
CA ASP A 176 6.03 -0.74 -13.80
C ASP A 176 6.04 0.71 -14.29
N TYR A 177 5.43 1.65 -13.55
CA TYR A 177 5.13 2.99 -14.05
C TYR A 177 5.55 4.15 -13.12
N LEU A 178 6.21 3.88 -11.98
CA LEU A 178 6.69 4.95 -11.10
C LEU A 178 7.91 5.64 -11.73
N ALA A 179 7.70 6.81 -12.33
CA ALA A 179 8.73 7.59 -13.00
C ALA A 179 8.85 9.03 -12.44
N ASP A 180 9.84 9.79 -12.92
CA ASP A 180 9.99 11.20 -12.54
C ASP A 180 8.89 12.07 -13.13
N PRO A 181 8.18 12.90 -12.33
CA PRO A 181 7.21 13.84 -12.85
C PRO A 181 7.75 14.74 -13.98
N LYS A 182 9.04 15.09 -13.99
CA LYS A 182 9.65 15.87 -15.07
C LYS A 182 9.77 15.05 -16.35
N GLU A 183 10.30 13.83 -16.24
CA GLU A 183 10.47 12.89 -17.36
C GLU A 183 9.12 12.57 -18.01
N VAL A 184 8.10 12.27 -17.21
CA VAL A 184 6.75 11.95 -17.71
C VAL A 184 6.12 13.13 -18.45
N ARG A 185 6.34 14.37 -17.97
CA ARG A 185 5.88 15.58 -18.70
C ARG A 185 6.58 15.75 -20.04
N MET A 186 7.88 15.48 -20.11
CA MET A 186 8.62 15.49 -21.37
C MET A 186 8.07 14.44 -22.34
N LYS A 187 7.80 13.22 -21.88
CA LYS A 187 7.16 12.16 -22.68
C LYS A 187 5.78 12.57 -23.19
N ALA A 188 4.97 13.23 -22.35
CA ALA A 188 3.65 13.72 -22.74
C ALA A 188 3.73 14.84 -23.80
N ALA A 189 4.67 15.77 -23.65
CA ALA A 189 4.92 16.81 -24.65
C ALA A 189 5.39 16.22 -25.99
N PHE A 190 6.32 15.26 -25.96
CA PHE A 190 6.79 14.55 -27.14
C PHE A 190 5.66 13.79 -27.86
N ALA A 191 4.77 13.16 -27.08
CA ALA A 191 3.58 12.48 -27.58
C ALA A 191 2.44 13.45 -27.99
N LYS A 192 2.68 14.77 -27.94
CA LYS A 192 1.72 15.83 -28.28
C LYS A 192 0.40 15.68 -27.52
N ILE A 193 0.48 15.40 -26.23
CA ILE A 193 -0.68 15.31 -25.35
C ILE A 193 -0.95 16.71 -24.79
N PRO A 194 -2.13 17.30 -25.06
CA PRO A 194 -2.44 18.65 -24.59
C PRO A 194 -2.39 18.76 -23.07
N GLU A 195 -2.13 19.95 -22.54
CA GLU A 195 -2.17 20.21 -21.10
C GLU A 195 -3.60 20.16 -20.54
N ALA A 196 -3.70 19.98 -19.23
CA ALA A 196 -4.97 19.78 -18.54
C ALA A 196 -5.99 20.91 -18.79
N ASP A 197 -5.54 22.16 -18.92
CA ASP A 197 -6.41 23.31 -19.13
C ASP A 197 -7.16 23.26 -20.46
N VAL A 198 -6.53 22.71 -21.51
CA VAL A 198 -7.15 22.51 -22.83
C VAL A 198 -8.14 21.35 -22.78
N LEU A 199 -7.79 20.30 -22.03
CA LEU A 199 -8.58 19.07 -21.94
C LEU A 199 -9.79 19.20 -21.00
N ALA A 200 -9.73 20.07 -19.99
CA ALA A 200 -10.80 20.20 -18.99
C ALA A 200 -12.16 20.54 -19.61
N GLY A 201 -12.18 21.35 -20.68
CA GLY A 201 -13.42 21.74 -21.39
C GLY A 201 -13.98 20.67 -22.34
N SER A 202 -13.16 19.70 -22.78
CA SER A 202 -13.58 18.67 -23.75
C SER A 202 -14.25 17.48 -23.08
N PHE A 203 -13.80 17.06 -21.89
CA PHE A 203 -14.38 15.91 -21.19
C PHE A 203 -15.84 16.12 -20.73
N SER A 204 -16.28 17.36 -20.52
CA SER A 204 -17.69 17.67 -20.17
C SER A 204 -18.66 17.55 -21.35
N ARG A 205 -18.17 17.67 -22.59
CA ARG A 205 -19.00 17.72 -23.82
C ARG A 205 -19.12 16.38 -24.54
N GLU A 206 -18.31 15.39 -24.22
CA GLU A 206 -18.21 14.17 -25.02
C GLU A 206 -19.26 13.11 -24.66
N ARG A 207 -20.43 13.25 -25.29
CA ARG A 207 -21.47 12.20 -25.39
C ARG A 207 -21.48 11.44 -26.73
N LYS A 208 -20.67 11.83 -27.73
CA LYS A 208 -20.95 11.46 -29.13
C LYS A 208 -19.89 10.66 -29.92
N MET A 209 -18.61 10.67 -29.57
CA MET A 209 -17.58 10.12 -30.48
C MET A 209 -17.27 8.61 -30.38
N ILE A 210 -17.60 7.93 -29.28
CA ILE A 210 -17.23 6.49 -29.13
C ILE A 210 -18.18 5.57 -29.92
N ARG A 211 -19.26 6.10 -30.52
CA ARG A 211 -20.23 5.28 -31.28
C ARG A 211 -19.86 5.01 -32.73
N ASP A 212 -18.90 5.73 -33.33
CA ASP A 212 -18.69 5.69 -34.80
C ASP A 212 -17.52 4.83 -35.28
N HIS A 213 -16.68 4.28 -34.39
CA HIS A 213 -15.56 3.41 -34.76
C HIS A 213 -15.60 2.10 -33.96
N THR A 214 -16.70 1.37 -34.11
CA THR A 214 -16.77 -0.05 -33.73
C THR A 214 -16.82 -0.89 -35.00
N ASP A 215 -15.79 -0.79 -35.82
CA ASP A 215 -15.44 -1.89 -36.70
C ASP A 215 -14.47 -2.76 -35.90
N ASP A 216 -14.90 -3.96 -35.50
CA ASP A 216 -14.07 -4.90 -34.70
C ASP A 216 -12.87 -5.43 -35.51
N THR A 217 -12.72 -5.00 -36.77
CA THR A 217 -11.64 -5.35 -37.71
C THR A 217 -10.83 -4.13 -38.13
N VAL A 218 -10.13 -3.51 -37.17
CA VAL A 218 -9.05 -2.57 -37.52
C VAL A 218 -7.90 -3.38 -38.10
N ASP A 219 -7.49 -3.09 -39.33
CA ASP A 219 -6.28 -3.66 -39.92
C ASP A 219 -5.06 -3.06 -39.18
N LEU A 220 -4.58 -3.80 -38.17
CA LEU A 220 -3.55 -3.32 -37.25
C LEU A 220 -2.17 -3.48 -37.89
N GLN A 221 -1.52 -2.37 -38.20
CA GLN A 221 -0.09 -2.43 -38.49
C GLN A 221 0.71 -2.70 -37.20
N PRO A 222 1.83 -3.44 -37.25
CA PRO A 222 2.67 -3.68 -36.08
C PRO A 222 3.08 -2.40 -35.33
N GLY A 223 3.32 -1.30 -36.07
CA GLY A 223 3.64 0.01 -35.49
C GLY A 223 2.50 0.64 -34.68
N ASP A 224 1.24 0.34 -35.01
CA ASP A 224 0.08 0.83 -34.25
C ASP A 224 -0.04 0.14 -32.89
N VAL A 225 0.33 -1.14 -32.83
CA VAL A 225 0.37 -1.90 -31.57
C VAL A 225 1.45 -1.36 -30.63
N GLU A 226 2.66 -1.13 -31.15
CA GLU A 226 3.76 -0.54 -30.36
C GLU A 226 3.42 0.86 -29.86
N LYS A 227 2.82 1.68 -30.73
CA LYS A 227 2.37 3.03 -30.38
C LYS A 227 1.26 3.00 -29.33
N ALA A 228 0.32 2.06 -29.42
CA ALA A 228 -0.72 1.89 -28.41
C ALA A 228 -0.14 1.47 -27.05
N GLU A 229 0.82 0.55 -27.03
CA GLU A 229 1.52 0.13 -25.81
C GLU A 229 2.34 1.27 -25.18
N TYR A 230 3.02 2.08 -25.99
CA TYR A 230 3.69 3.29 -25.51
C TYR A 230 2.71 4.28 -24.87
N LEU A 231 1.58 4.56 -25.54
CA LEU A 231 0.53 5.45 -25.02
C LEU A 231 -0.12 4.88 -23.75
N ARG A 232 -0.31 3.56 -23.66
CA ARG A 232 -0.80 2.87 -22.47
C ARG A 232 0.15 3.07 -21.28
N ARG A 233 1.45 2.86 -21.50
CA ARG A 233 2.49 3.06 -20.49
C ARG A 233 2.51 4.51 -20.03
N LEU A 234 2.54 5.46 -20.96
CA LEU A 234 2.51 6.89 -20.68
C LEU A 234 1.24 7.30 -19.91
N GLY A 235 0.07 6.76 -20.26
CA GLY A 235 -1.18 6.98 -19.53
C GLY A 235 -1.11 6.52 -18.08
N ASN A 236 -0.49 5.36 -17.80
CA ASN A 236 -0.26 4.88 -16.45
C ASN A 236 0.74 5.76 -15.68
N GLU A 237 1.86 6.16 -16.30
CA GLU A 237 2.84 7.09 -15.70
C GLU A 237 2.17 8.43 -15.34
N LEU A 238 1.40 9.01 -16.27
CA LEU A 238 0.63 10.25 -16.07
C LEU A 238 -0.39 10.13 -14.94
N ARG A 239 -1.04 8.97 -14.82
CA ARG A 239 -1.99 8.69 -13.75
C ARG A 239 -1.31 8.64 -12.38
N LEU A 240 -0.15 7.98 -12.26
CA LEU A 240 0.58 7.90 -10.98
C LEU A 240 1.11 9.27 -10.51
N ILE A 241 1.53 10.14 -11.42
CA ILE A 241 1.90 11.52 -11.08
C ILE A 241 0.68 12.45 -10.89
N GLY A 242 -0.52 11.92 -11.15
CA GLY A 242 -1.83 12.58 -10.97
C GLY A 242 -2.20 13.64 -12.00
N ARG A 243 -1.65 13.54 -13.22
CA ARG A 243 -2.09 14.25 -14.42
C ARG A 243 -3.24 13.51 -15.10
N LEU A 244 -4.40 13.44 -14.44
CA LEU A 244 -5.49 12.53 -14.83
C LEU A 244 -6.13 12.87 -16.19
N HIS A 245 -6.26 14.15 -16.55
CA HIS A 245 -6.79 14.57 -17.84
C HIS A 245 -5.91 14.08 -19.01
N GLN A 246 -4.59 14.30 -18.88
CA GLN A 246 -3.60 13.84 -19.86
C GLN A 246 -3.55 12.31 -19.93
N ALA A 247 -3.67 11.63 -18.77
CA ALA A 247 -3.73 10.17 -18.72
C ALA A 247 -4.94 9.63 -19.50
N LEU A 248 -6.14 10.20 -19.30
CA LEU A 248 -7.35 9.81 -20.03
C LEU A 248 -7.21 10.02 -21.55
N GLU A 249 -6.61 11.13 -21.97
CA GLU A 249 -6.34 11.39 -23.39
C GLU A 249 -5.33 10.38 -23.97
N SER A 250 -4.29 10.02 -23.21
CA SER A 250 -3.33 8.97 -23.59
C SER A 250 -4.02 7.64 -23.83
N PHE A 251 -4.86 7.21 -22.88
CA PHE A 251 -5.60 5.96 -22.99
C PHE A 251 -6.63 5.99 -24.12
N ARG A 252 -7.31 7.13 -24.35
CA ARG A 252 -8.24 7.28 -25.46
C ARG A 252 -7.53 7.06 -26.80
N ARG A 253 -6.37 7.70 -27.00
CA ARG A 253 -5.56 7.50 -28.22
C ARG A 253 -5.10 6.06 -28.36
N ALA A 254 -4.69 5.41 -27.27
CA ALA A 254 -4.32 3.99 -27.28
C ALA A 254 -5.50 3.08 -27.65
N LEU A 255 -6.71 3.37 -27.15
CA LEU A 255 -7.92 2.59 -27.40
C LEU A 255 -8.46 2.77 -28.82
N VAL A 256 -8.21 3.91 -29.47
CA VAL A 256 -8.51 4.08 -30.90
C VAL A 256 -7.64 3.12 -31.74
N LEU A 257 -6.38 2.91 -31.33
CA LEU A 257 -5.48 2.00 -32.02
C LEU A 257 -5.76 0.53 -31.70
N THR A 258 -6.01 0.18 -30.43
CA THR A 258 -6.21 -1.22 -30.00
C THR A 258 -7.45 -1.39 -29.11
N PRO A 259 -8.67 -1.26 -29.67
CA PRO A 259 -9.92 -1.23 -28.89
C PRO A 259 -10.24 -2.56 -28.18
N THR A 260 -9.66 -3.66 -28.65
CA THR A 260 -9.94 -5.02 -28.17
C THR A 260 -8.96 -5.52 -27.10
N ASN A 261 -7.90 -4.76 -26.79
CA ASN A 261 -6.89 -5.16 -25.82
C ASN A 261 -7.44 -5.11 -24.38
N GLY A 262 -7.64 -6.28 -23.76
CA GLY A 262 -8.19 -6.42 -22.41
C GLY A 262 -7.36 -5.73 -21.32
N ARG A 263 -6.02 -5.78 -21.41
CA ARG A 263 -5.11 -5.14 -20.44
C ARG A 263 -5.18 -3.61 -20.53
N LEU A 264 -5.21 -3.07 -21.76
CA LEU A 264 -5.41 -1.64 -21.99
C LEU A 264 -6.74 -1.15 -21.41
N LEU A 265 -7.82 -1.90 -21.65
CA LEU A 265 -9.15 -1.59 -21.08
C LEU A 265 -9.15 -1.62 -19.56
N PHE A 266 -8.44 -2.58 -18.94
CA PHE A 266 -8.29 -2.66 -17.50
C PHE A 266 -7.56 -1.43 -16.92
N ASP A 267 -6.42 -1.06 -17.49
CA ASP A 267 -5.65 0.12 -17.06
C ASP A 267 -6.46 1.42 -17.26
N PHE A 268 -7.16 1.55 -18.39
CA PHE A 268 -8.06 2.66 -18.65
C PHE A 268 -9.20 2.73 -17.62
N ALA A 269 -9.80 1.59 -17.27
CA ALA A 269 -10.86 1.54 -16.27
C ALA A 269 -10.37 1.98 -14.89
N ARG A 270 -9.14 1.62 -14.49
CA ARG A 270 -8.51 2.10 -13.25
C ARG A 270 -8.22 3.60 -13.29
N CYS A 271 -7.85 4.13 -14.46
CA CYS A 271 -7.72 5.58 -14.67
C CYS A 271 -9.05 6.30 -14.50
N LEU A 272 -10.12 5.82 -15.15
CA LEU A 272 -11.47 6.33 -14.99
C LEU A 272 -11.92 6.28 -13.52
N HIS A 273 -11.63 5.21 -12.80
CA HIS A 273 -11.97 5.09 -11.37
C HIS A 273 -11.26 6.18 -10.55
N SER A 274 -9.96 6.35 -10.79
CA SER A 274 -9.14 7.36 -10.09
C SER A 274 -9.65 8.78 -10.36
N PHE A 275 -10.04 9.06 -11.62
CA PHE A 275 -10.62 10.34 -12.03
C PHE A 275 -12.02 10.56 -11.43
N ALA A 276 -12.89 9.55 -11.48
CA ALA A 276 -14.22 9.59 -10.87
C ALA A 276 -14.16 9.90 -9.37
N GLY A 277 -13.22 9.29 -8.64
CA GLY A 277 -13.02 9.56 -7.23
C GLY A 277 -12.60 11.01 -6.96
N VAL A 278 -11.80 11.61 -7.84
CA VAL A 278 -11.27 12.99 -7.71
C VAL A 278 -12.31 14.04 -8.06
N GLU A 279 -13.09 13.82 -9.12
CA GLU A 279 -14.21 14.70 -9.50
C GLU A 279 -15.49 14.43 -8.70
N ARG A 280 -15.52 13.35 -7.90
CA ARG A 280 -16.71 12.86 -7.17
C ARG A 280 -17.90 12.61 -8.12
N ASP A 281 -17.63 12.19 -9.34
CA ASP A 281 -18.66 11.91 -10.35
C ASP A 281 -19.05 10.43 -10.38
N ARG A 282 -20.28 10.14 -9.96
CA ARG A 282 -20.86 8.79 -9.96
C ARG A 282 -20.98 8.21 -11.37
N ARG A 283 -21.27 9.01 -12.40
CA ARG A 283 -21.42 8.51 -13.78
C ARG A 283 -20.09 8.03 -14.32
N LEU A 284 -19.00 8.75 -14.04
CA LEU A 284 -17.65 8.31 -14.37
C LEU A 284 -17.27 7.03 -13.61
N GLY A 285 -17.69 6.89 -12.35
CA GLY A 285 -17.52 5.65 -11.58
C GLY A 285 -18.21 4.45 -12.25
N LEU A 286 -19.45 4.61 -12.71
CA LEU A 286 -20.17 3.55 -13.44
C LEU A 286 -19.51 3.22 -14.78
N ARG A 287 -18.98 4.21 -15.50
CA ARG A 287 -18.22 3.99 -16.74
C ARG A 287 -16.94 3.19 -16.50
N SER A 288 -16.23 3.46 -15.41
CA SER A 288 -15.07 2.66 -15.00
C SER A 288 -15.46 1.20 -14.79
N ILE A 289 -16.55 0.93 -14.07
CA ILE A 289 -17.05 -0.45 -13.88
C ILE A 289 -17.38 -1.10 -15.22
N ALA A 290 -18.10 -0.40 -16.11
CA ALA A 290 -18.41 -0.91 -17.45
C ALA A 290 -17.14 -1.25 -18.26
N ALA A 291 -16.10 -0.40 -18.19
CA ALA A 291 -14.81 -0.66 -18.83
C ALA A 291 -14.10 -1.89 -18.24
N MET A 292 -14.15 -2.11 -16.92
CA MET A 292 -13.64 -3.35 -16.31
C MET A 292 -14.40 -4.60 -16.78
N ARG A 293 -15.73 -4.51 -16.96
CA ARG A 293 -16.53 -5.62 -17.51
C ARG A 293 -16.14 -5.93 -18.96
N LEU A 294 -15.84 -4.89 -19.74
CA LEU A 294 -15.36 -5.06 -21.10
C LEU A 294 -13.96 -5.68 -21.12
N ALA A 295 -13.05 -5.22 -20.24
CA ALA A 295 -11.73 -5.81 -20.06
C ALA A 295 -11.80 -7.30 -19.71
N GLU A 296 -12.70 -7.67 -18.79
CA GLU A 296 -12.96 -9.07 -18.41
C GLU A 296 -13.43 -9.92 -19.60
N LYS A 297 -14.34 -9.41 -20.43
CA LYS A 297 -14.79 -10.10 -21.65
C LYS A 297 -13.64 -10.28 -22.64
N ARG A 298 -12.75 -9.29 -22.75
CA ARG A 298 -11.62 -9.24 -23.68
C ARG A 298 -10.33 -9.88 -23.12
N ALA A 299 -10.34 -10.38 -21.88
CA ALA A 299 -9.19 -11.05 -21.27
C ALA A 299 -8.86 -12.40 -21.94
N ASN A 300 -9.76 -12.96 -22.74
CA ASN A 300 -9.55 -14.16 -23.55
C ASN A 300 -8.95 -15.37 -22.80
N GLY A 301 -9.32 -15.56 -21.53
CA GLY A 301 -8.81 -16.66 -20.72
C GLY A 301 -7.41 -16.43 -20.14
N ASP A 302 -6.85 -15.23 -20.23
CA ASP A 302 -5.62 -14.86 -19.50
C ASP A 302 -5.89 -14.95 -17.98
N SER A 303 -5.45 -16.06 -17.39
CA SER A 303 -5.60 -16.35 -15.96
C SER A 303 -5.01 -15.24 -15.10
N TYR A 304 -3.90 -14.64 -15.52
CA TYR A 304 -3.23 -13.57 -14.77
C TYR A 304 -4.04 -12.28 -14.79
N LEU A 305 -4.47 -11.82 -15.97
CA LEU A 305 -5.32 -10.64 -16.10
C LEU A 305 -6.65 -10.81 -15.36
N LEU A 306 -7.24 -12.01 -15.42
CA LEU A 306 -8.46 -12.34 -14.67
C LEU A 306 -8.22 -12.25 -13.15
N ALA A 307 -7.11 -12.77 -12.62
CA ALA A 307 -6.79 -12.64 -11.20
C ALA A 307 -6.67 -11.16 -10.78
N ARG A 308 -6.02 -10.32 -11.59
CA ARG A 308 -5.87 -8.88 -11.33
C ARG A 308 -7.18 -8.12 -11.42
N LEU A 309 -8.06 -8.48 -12.36
CA LEU A 309 -9.43 -7.97 -12.43
C LEU A 309 -10.25 -8.39 -11.20
N GLY A 310 -10.11 -9.63 -10.74
CA GLY A 310 -10.75 -10.13 -9.52
C GLY A 310 -10.34 -9.32 -8.29
N GLU A 311 -9.03 -9.07 -8.12
CA GLU A 311 -8.50 -8.23 -7.05
C GLU A 311 -9.03 -6.78 -7.14
N ALA A 312 -9.15 -6.23 -8.35
CA ALA A 312 -9.72 -4.91 -8.55
C ALA A 312 -11.23 -4.86 -8.20
N TYR A 313 -12.02 -5.86 -8.61
CA TYR A 313 -13.43 -5.95 -8.22
C TYR A 313 -13.58 -6.09 -6.70
N PHE A 314 -12.71 -6.87 -6.06
CA PHE A 314 -12.65 -7.01 -4.62
C PHE A 314 -12.42 -5.64 -3.96
N GLN A 315 -11.37 -4.91 -4.35
CA GLN A 315 -11.07 -3.57 -3.82
C GLN A 315 -12.21 -2.54 -4.02
N LEU A 316 -13.01 -2.70 -5.08
CA LEU A 316 -14.15 -1.83 -5.39
C LEU A 316 -15.44 -2.19 -4.65
N GLY A 317 -15.47 -3.33 -3.95
CA GLY A 317 -16.66 -3.81 -3.26
C GLY A 317 -17.62 -4.64 -4.11
N GLU A 318 -17.21 -5.06 -5.31
CA GLU A 318 -17.99 -5.90 -6.23
C GLU A 318 -17.73 -7.40 -5.96
N TRP A 319 -17.89 -7.82 -4.71
CA TRP A 319 -17.39 -9.10 -4.18
C TRP A 319 -17.93 -10.34 -4.90
N ARG A 320 -19.22 -10.35 -5.24
CA ARG A 320 -19.84 -11.48 -5.98
C ARG A 320 -19.17 -11.66 -7.34
N ARG A 321 -18.90 -10.56 -8.03
CA ARG A 321 -18.23 -10.59 -9.33
C ARG A 321 -16.76 -10.94 -9.19
N ALA A 322 -16.09 -10.43 -8.15
CA ALA A 322 -14.72 -10.81 -7.83
C ALA A 322 -14.57 -12.33 -7.71
N GLY A 323 -15.48 -13.00 -6.99
CA GLY A 323 -15.48 -14.46 -6.84
C GLY A 323 -15.66 -15.20 -8.16
N PHE A 324 -16.61 -14.76 -8.99
CA PHE A 324 -16.79 -15.33 -10.33
C PHE A 324 -15.53 -15.18 -11.20
N VAL A 325 -14.89 -14.01 -11.17
CA VAL A 325 -13.69 -13.73 -11.98
C VAL A 325 -12.47 -14.49 -11.46
N PHE A 326 -12.31 -14.62 -10.14
CA PHE A 326 -11.27 -15.47 -9.56
C PHE A 326 -11.48 -16.94 -9.92
N GLN A 327 -12.71 -17.45 -9.87
CA GLN A 327 -12.98 -18.82 -10.29
C GLN A 327 -12.60 -19.04 -11.76
N ARG A 328 -12.96 -18.12 -12.66
CA ARG A 328 -12.53 -18.18 -14.07
C ARG A 328 -11.02 -18.13 -14.25
N SER A 329 -10.31 -17.37 -13.41
CA SER A 329 -8.84 -17.36 -13.40
C SER A 329 -8.27 -18.72 -12.98
N LEU A 330 -8.86 -19.37 -11.97
CA LEU A 330 -8.47 -20.72 -11.54
C LEU A 330 -8.71 -21.75 -12.64
N ASP A 331 -9.88 -21.72 -13.28
CA ASP A 331 -10.25 -22.64 -14.36
C ASP A 331 -9.31 -22.51 -15.59
N ALA A 332 -8.76 -21.31 -15.82
CA ALA A 332 -7.88 -21.02 -16.95
C ALA A 332 -6.40 -21.40 -16.76
N GLY A 333 -5.97 -21.78 -15.54
CA GLY A 333 -4.57 -22.15 -15.33
C GLY A 333 -4.06 -22.18 -13.89
N GLY A 334 -4.93 -22.05 -12.88
CA GLY A 334 -4.55 -22.10 -11.47
C GLY A 334 -3.57 -20.98 -11.07
N ASN A 335 -4.07 -19.87 -10.53
CA ASN A 335 -3.24 -18.74 -10.10
C ASN A 335 -3.25 -18.58 -8.58
N PHE A 336 -2.07 -18.43 -7.95
CA PHE A 336 -1.92 -18.18 -6.52
C PHE A 336 -2.79 -17.01 -6.03
N LEU A 337 -2.81 -15.90 -6.76
CA LEU A 337 -3.60 -14.71 -6.44
C LEU A 337 -5.09 -15.00 -6.48
N ALA A 338 -5.55 -15.83 -7.42
CA ALA A 338 -6.96 -16.20 -7.52
C ALA A 338 -7.39 -17.12 -6.37
N SER A 339 -6.57 -18.11 -5.99
CA SER A 339 -6.83 -18.96 -4.81
C SER A 339 -6.85 -18.13 -3.52
N ARG A 340 -5.89 -17.22 -3.36
CA ARG A 340 -5.87 -16.27 -2.24
C ARG A 340 -7.12 -15.38 -2.24
N GLY A 341 -7.50 -14.81 -3.38
CA GLY A 341 -8.68 -13.96 -3.51
C GLY A 341 -9.99 -14.70 -3.19
N MET A 342 -10.10 -15.98 -3.58
CA MET A 342 -11.22 -16.83 -3.18
C MET A 342 -11.25 -17.11 -1.68
N ALA A 343 -10.09 -17.28 -1.04
CA ALA A 343 -10.01 -17.41 0.41
C ALA A 343 -10.48 -16.12 1.11
N GLU A 344 -10.08 -14.93 0.63
CA GLU A 344 -10.53 -13.64 1.18
C GLU A 344 -12.05 -13.43 1.02
N ILE A 345 -12.64 -13.91 -0.09
CA ILE A 345 -14.10 -13.90 -0.27
C ILE A 345 -14.78 -14.88 0.69
N ALA A 346 -14.26 -16.10 0.82
CA ALA A 346 -14.80 -17.11 1.74
C ALA A 346 -14.74 -16.65 3.20
N LEU A 347 -13.66 -15.94 3.59
CA LEU A 347 -13.52 -15.31 4.90
C LEU A 347 -14.63 -14.30 5.17
N ARG A 348 -14.91 -13.45 4.18
CA ARG A 348 -16.00 -12.47 4.27
C ARG A 348 -17.38 -13.10 4.39
N GLU A 349 -17.55 -14.30 3.85
CA GLU A 349 -18.80 -15.08 3.96
C GLU A 349 -18.87 -15.93 5.24
N GLY A 350 -17.81 -15.96 6.06
CA GLY A 350 -17.74 -16.76 7.29
C GLY A 350 -17.56 -18.26 7.04
N LYS A 351 -17.13 -18.68 5.85
CA LYS A 351 -17.04 -20.10 5.46
C LYS A 351 -15.63 -20.66 5.71
N LEU A 352 -15.27 -20.92 6.97
CA LEU A 352 -13.91 -21.33 7.37
C LEU A 352 -13.39 -22.57 6.61
N ALA A 353 -14.20 -23.62 6.43
CA ALA A 353 -13.82 -24.79 5.63
C ALA A 353 -13.38 -24.43 4.20
N HIS A 354 -14.05 -23.47 3.56
CA HIS A 354 -13.68 -23.01 2.22
C HIS A 354 -12.39 -22.21 2.26
N VAL A 355 -12.17 -21.41 3.31
CA VAL A 355 -10.92 -20.65 3.51
C VAL A 355 -9.72 -21.60 3.58
N ILE A 356 -9.82 -22.64 4.41
CA ILE A 356 -8.77 -23.66 4.59
C ILE A 356 -8.48 -24.35 3.25
N HIS A 357 -9.52 -24.76 2.52
CA HIS A 357 -9.38 -25.39 1.21
C HIS A 357 -8.66 -24.47 0.20
N GLN A 358 -9.04 -23.19 0.15
CA GLN A 358 -8.47 -22.23 -0.81
C GLN A 358 -7.04 -21.85 -0.47
N PHE A 359 -6.68 -21.66 0.81
CA PHE A 359 -5.27 -21.45 1.19
C PHE A 359 -4.42 -22.70 0.98
N SER A 360 -4.97 -23.90 1.20
CA SER A 360 -4.30 -25.15 0.85
C SER A 360 -4.08 -25.28 -0.66
N ALA A 361 -5.04 -24.85 -1.48
CA ALA A 361 -4.89 -24.77 -2.93
C ALA A 361 -3.81 -23.74 -3.33
N ALA A 362 -3.81 -22.56 -2.71
CA ALA A 362 -2.78 -21.54 -2.93
C ALA A 362 -1.39 -22.08 -2.59
N ASN A 363 -1.24 -22.85 -1.52
CA ASN A 363 0.03 -23.48 -1.13
C ASN A 363 0.58 -24.42 -2.22
N ARG A 364 -0.29 -25.23 -2.84
CA ARG A 364 0.12 -26.14 -3.93
C ARG A 364 0.66 -25.43 -5.16
N VAL A 365 0.16 -24.22 -5.44
CA VAL A 365 0.52 -23.41 -6.63
C VAL A 365 1.58 -22.35 -6.30
N ALA A 366 1.99 -22.22 -5.03
CA ALA A 366 2.90 -21.17 -4.60
C ALA A 366 4.33 -21.36 -5.14
N GLU A 367 4.75 -20.40 -5.97
CA GLU A 367 6.06 -20.38 -6.65
C GLU A 367 7.23 -20.21 -5.68
N SER A 368 7.05 -19.46 -4.59
CA SER A 368 8.12 -19.13 -3.64
C SER A 368 7.97 -19.82 -2.29
N PRO A 369 9.08 -20.14 -1.58
CA PRO A 369 9.02 -20.66 -0.22
C PRO A 369 8.32 -19.71 0.76
N ALA A 370 8.39 -18.39 0.54
CA ALA A 370 7.67 -17.42 1.36
C ALA A 370 6.15 -17.53 1.19
N LEU A 371 5.66 -17.60 -0.05
CA LEU A 371 4.24 -17.78 -0.34
C LEU A 371 3.70 -19.12 0.18
N ARG A 372 4.50 -20.19 0.09
CA ARG A 372 4.17 -21.50 0.69
C ARG A 372 4.04 -21.42 2.22
N ARG A 373 4.96 -20.73 2.89
CA ARG A 373 4.88 -20.52 4.34
C ARG A 373 3.65 -19.69 4.72
N TYR A 374 3.41 -18.58 4.01
CA TYR A 374 2.27 -17.72 4.26
C TYR A 374 0.95 -18.50 4.12
N SER A 375 0.72 -19.13 2.96
CA SER A 375 -0.50 -19.90 2.71
C SER A 375 -0.68 -21.08 3.66
N ARG A 376 0.40 -21.77 4.03
CA ARG A 376 0.37 -22.81 5.08
C ARG A 376 -0.06 -22.24 6.42
N THR A 377 0.56 -21.14 6.84
CA THR A 377 0.28 -20.50 8.15
C THR A 377 -1.16 -20.04 8.23
N GLU A 378 -1.71 -19.47 7.14
CA GLU A 378 -3.13 -19.10 7.08
C GLU A 378 -4.04 -20.34 7.11
N ALA A 379 -3.74 -21.39 6.33
CA ALA A 379 -4.53 -22.62 6.32
C ALA A 379 -4.55 -23.30 7.72
N ASP A 380 -3.38 -23.43 8.35
CA ASP A 380 -3.23 -24.03 9.68
C ASP A 380 -3.96 -23.19 10.74
N TYR A 381 -3.89 -21.85 10.65
CA TYR A 381 -4.60 -20.94 11.56
C TYR A 381 -6.12 -21.10 11.44
N PHE A 382 -6.66 -21.08 10.22
CA PHE A 382 -8.11 -21.23 10.03
C PHE A 382 -8.61 -22.65 10.30
N ALA A 383 -7.76 -23.67 10.14
CA ALA A 383 -8.08 -25.04 10.55
C ALA A 383 -8.25 -25.12 12.06
N ARG A 384 -7.30 -24.58 12.83
CA ARG A 384 -7.41 -24.50 14.30
C ARG A 384 -8.66 -23.72 14.73
N LEU A 385 -8.94 -22.59 14.09
CA LEU A 385 -10.13 -21.80 14.37
C LEU A 385 -11.45 -22.54 14.06
N ASN A 386 -11.43 -23.51 13.13
CA ASN A 386 -12.59 -24.28 12.73
C ASN A 386 -12.79 -25.55 13.57
N ASP A 387 -11.70 -26.15 14.03
CA ASP A 387 -11.71 -27.49 14.64
C ASP A 387 -11.69 -27.42 16.18
N ASP A 388 -11.27 -26.29 16.77
CA ASP A 388 -11.10 -26.10 18.20
C ASP A 388 -11.94 -24.91 18.70
N ASP A 389 -13.07 -25.23 19.34
CA ASP A 389 -14.01 -24.23 19.88
C ASP A 389 -13.37 -23.35 20.96
N GLU A 390 -12.47 -23.90 21.79
CA GLU A 390 -11.79 -23.16 22.84
C GLU A 390 -10.82 -22.13 22.24
N TYR A 391 -10.02 -22.56 21.26
CA TYR A 391 -9.17 -21.64 20.50
C TYR A 391 -9.99 -20.54 19.81
N MET A 392 -11.14 -20.90 19.23
CA MET A 392 -12.05 -19.95 18.61
C MET A 392 -12.56 -18.90 19.60
N GLU A 393 -13.05 -19.32 20.77
CA GLU A 393 -13.55 -18.40 21.80
C GLU A 393 -12.48 -17.41 22.26
N VAL A 394 -11.25 -17.90 22.50
CA VAL A 394 -10.11 -17.07 22.89
C VAL A 394 -9.76 -16.05 21.81
N GLU A 395 -9.72 -16.47 20.55
CA GLU A 395 -9.36 -15.59 19.42
C GLU A 395 -10.46 -14.56 19.12
N VAL A 396 -11.73 -14.95 19.23
CA VAL A 396 -12.88 -14.02 19.16
C VAL A 396 -12.83 -13.01 20.31
N GLY A 397 -12.53 -13.46 21.53
CA GLY A 397 -12.31 -12.60 22.69
C GLY A 397 -11.18 -11.59 22.45
N ARG A 398 -10.05 -12.04 21.91
CA ARG A 398 -8.92 -11.17 21.53
C ARG A 398 -9.33 -10.11 20.51
N VAL A 399 -10.05 -10.50 19.46
CA VAL A 399 -10.50 -9.58 18.40
C VAL A 399 -11.48 -8.54 18.94
N ASN A 400 -12.47 -8.96 19.73
CA ASN A 400 -13.44 -8.06 20.36
C ASN A 400 -12.75 -7.08 21.32
N LEU A 401 -11.79 -7.56 22.11
CA LEU A 401 -10.99 -6.72 23.00
C LEU A 401 -10.17 -5.71 22.18
N LEU A 402 -9.53 -6.14 21.09
CA LEU A 402 -8.75 -5.28 20.21
C LEU A 402 -9.64 -4.16 19.61
N GLU A 403 -10.84 -4.49 19.13
CA GLU A 403 -11.79 -3.50 18.60
C GLU A 403 -12.21 -2.49 19.68
N SER A 404 -12.56 -2.97 20.87
CA SER A 404 -12.90 -2.13 22.02
C SER A 404 -11.75 -1.17 22.37
N LEU A 405 -10.52 -1.67 22.45
CA LEU A 405 -9.33 -0.88 22.73
C LEU A 405 -9.04 0.14 21.62
N GLU A 406 -9.25 -0.20 20.34
CA GLU A 406 -9.10 0.74 19.24
C GLU A 406 -10.13 1.87 19.28
N ASN A 407 -11.37 1.55 19.64
CA ASN A 407 -12.44 2.53 19.82
C ASN A 407 -12.17 3.41 21.05
N ALA A 408 -11.77 2.83 22.18
CA ALA A 408 -11.34 3.55 23.37
C ALA A 408 -10.18 4.50 23.06
N LYS A 409 -9.17 4.05 22.32
CA LYS A 409 -8.02 4.87 21.89
C LYS A 409 -8.48 6.11 21.10
N LYS A 410 -9.46 5.99 20.21
CA LYS A 410 -10.02 7.14 19.47
C LYS A 410 -10.77 8.10 20.39
N THR A 411 -11.57 7.56 21.32
CA THR A 411 -12.35 8.37 22.27
C THR A 411 -11.45 9.12 23.24
N VAL A 412 -10.46 8.45 23.83
CA VAL A 412 -9.50 9.06 24.76
C VAL A 412 -8.68 10.16 24.07
N LEU A 413 -8.28 9.96 22.81
CA LEU A 413 -7.61 11.01 22.04
C LEU A 413 -8.51 12.25 21.84
N ARG A 414 -9.82 12.06 21.64
CA ARG A 414 -10.76 13.19 21.57
C ARG A 414 -10.88 13.91 22.91
N ILE A 415 -10.94 13.17 24.02
CA ILE A 415 -10.96 13.75 25.38
C ILE A 415 -9.70 14.57 25.62
N ALA A 416 -8.52 14.05 25.27
CA ALA A 416 -7.25 14.77 25.37
C ALA A 416 -7.29 16.10 24.58
N SER A 417 -7.81 16.06 23.35
CA SER A 417 -7.98 17.25 22.51
C SER A 417 -8.96 18.27 23.09
N PHE A 418 -10.06 17.83 23.72
CA PHE A 418 -11.01 18.72 24.38
C PHE A 418 -10.45 19.33 25.66
N GLY A 419 -9.63 18.61 26.42
CA GLY A 419 -8.95 19.13 27.60
C GLY A 419 -7.93 20.24 27.27
N LEU A 420 -7.41 20.29 26.04
CA LEU A 420 -6.55 21.39 25.60
C LEU A 420 -7.28 22.73 25.53
N VAL A 421 -8.60 22.75 25.36
CA VAL A 421 -9.39 24.00 25.27
C VAL A 421 -9.39 24.77 26.60
N PRO A 422 -9.84 24.20 27.74
CA PRO A 422 -9.75 24.88 29.04
C PRO A 422 -8.30 25.14 29.46
N LEU A 423 -7.35 24.28 29.07
CA LEU A 423 -5.93 24.54 29.29
C LEU A 423 -5.47 25.85 28.63
N ILE A 424 -5.74 26.01 27.33
CA ILE A 424 -5.38 27.23 26.59
C ILE A 424 -6.13 28.43 27.16
N TRP A 425 -7.40 28.28 27.52
CA TRP A 425 -8.20 29.35 28.11
C TRP A 425 -7.62 29.81 29.45
N GLY A 426 -7.33 28.87 30.37
CA GLY A 426 -6.73 29.18 31.67
C GLY A 426 -5.35 29.83 31.54
N LEU A 427 -4.54 29.41 30.57
CA LEU A 427 -3.24 30.03 30.31
C LEU A 427 -3.34 31.45 29.71
N VAL A 428 -4.32 31.72 28.87
CA VAL A 428 -4.50 33.04 28.21
C VAL A 428 -5.14 34.05 29.15
N PHE A 429 -6.10 33.63 29.98
CA PHE A 429 -6.85 34.49 30.88
C PHE A 429 -6.35 34.44 32.33
N GLU A 430 -5.21 33.77 32.58
CA GLU A 430 -4.60 33.60 33.90
C GLU A 430 -5.57 33.00 34.96
N ASP A 431 -6.48 32.13 34.50
CA ASP A 431 -7.45 31.45 35.37
C ASP A 431 -6.89 30.10 35.82
N SER A 432 -6.58 30.01 37.12
CA SER A 432 -5.98 28.81 37.73
C SER A 432 -6.92 27.60 37.65
N LEU A 433 -8.23 27.79 37.79
CA LEU A 433 -9.18 26.67 37.81
C LEU A 433 -9.29 26.01 36.43
N PHE A 434 -9.37 26.81 35.37
CA PHE A 434 -9.42 26.27 34.00
C PHE A 434 -8.10 25.63 33.58
N SER A 435 -6.96 26.19 34.01
CA SER A 435 -5.65 25.60 33.72
C SER A 435 -5.42 24.28 34.45
N ASP A 436 -5.77 24.20 35.74
CA ASP A 436 -5.71 22.95 36.54
C ASP A 436 -6.55 21.84 35.91
N ILE A 437 -7.81 22.14 35.56
CA ILE A 437 -8.72 21.18 34.92
C ILE A 437 -8.15 20.75 33.56
N GLY A 438 -7.67 21.69 32.76
CA GLY A 438 -7.10 21.41 31.45
C GLY A 438 -5.88 20.49 31.51
N TRP A 439 -4.94 20.79 32.41
CA TRP A 439 -3.77 19.94 32.64
C TRP A 439 -4.15 18.54 33.11
N ALA A 440 -5.00 18.42 34.13
CA ALA A 440 -5.39 17.13 34.69
C ALA A 440 -6.10 16.24 33.66
N VAL A 441 -7.10 16.79 32.95
CA VAL A 441 -7.88 16.04 31.95
C VAL A 441 -7.00 15.61 30.78
N THR A 442 -6.18 16.51 30.24
CA THR A 442 -5.32 16.16 29.09
C THR A 442 -4.19 15.21 29.48
N ALA A 443 -3.53 15.41 30.63
CA ALA A 443 -2.45 14.53 31.08
C ALA A 443 -2.96 13.09 31.33
N PHE A 444 -4.08 12.96 32.05
CA PHE A 444 -4.69 11.65 32.29
C PHE A 444 -5.12 10.98 30.99
N ALA A 445 -5.76 11.72 30.08
CA ALA A 445 -6.18 11.18 28.79
C ALA A 445 -4.97 10.73 27.94
N ILE A 446 -3.87 11.48 27.91
CA ILE A 446 -2.66 11.06 27.17
C ILE A 446 -2.03 9.81 27.79
N LEU A 447 -1.95 9.70 29.12
CA LEU A 447 -1.42 8.49 29.78
C LEU A 447 -2.25 7.25 29.44
N VAL A 448 -3.58 7.35 29.56
CA VAL A 448 -4.49 6.26 29.18
C VAL A 448 -4.32 5.93 27.70
N TRP A 449 -4.22 6.95 26.83
CA TRP A 449 -4.02 6.75 25.39
C TRP A 449 -2.73 6.00 25.06
N VAL A 450 -1.61 6.34 25.73
CA VAL A 450 -0.34 5.63 25.57
C VAL A 450 -0.46 4.18 26.04
N GLY A 451 -1.09 3.94 27.19
CA GLY A 451 -1.38 2.59 27.68
C GLY A 451 -2.18 1.77 26.66
N LEU A 452 -3.24 2.35 26.08
CA LEU A 452 -4.04 1.72 25.04
C LEU A 452 -3.24 1.41 23.77
N ILE A 453 -2.29 2.26 23.36
CA ILE A 453 -1.40 1.97 22.21
C ILE A 453 -0.55 0.72 22.47
N VAL A 454 0.01 0.60 23.67
CA VAL A 454 0.82 -0.55 24.07
C VAL A 454 -0.05 -1.81 24.08
N SER A 455 -1.24 -1.75 24.68
CA SER A 455 -2.18 -2.88 24.73
C SER A 455 -2.62 -3.34 23.34
N VAL A 456 -3.01 -2.41 22.46
CA VAL A 456 -3.38 -2.73 21.07
C VAL A 456 -2.22 -3.40 20.32
N ARG A 457 -0.98 -2.92 20.53
CA ARG A 457 0.18 -3.51 19.89
C ARG A 457 0.46 -4.93 20.39
N GLY A 458 0.33 -5.18 21.69
CA GLY A 458 0.48 -6.52 22.28
C GLY A 458 -0.57 -7.50 21.78
N LEU A 459 -1.82 -7.06 21.67
CA LEU A 459 -2.95 -7.89 21.20
C LEU A 459 -3.03 -8.04 19.67
N SER A 460 -2.26 -7.26 18.91
CA SER A 460 -2.30 -7.28 17.43
C SER A 460 -1.72 -8.56 16.82
N THR A 461 -0.86 -9.26 17.55
CA THR A 461 -0.34 -10.58 17.15
C THR A 461 -1.36 -11.66 17.48
N ARG A 462 -1.54 -12.62 16.57
CA ARG A 462 -2.39 -13.80 16.79
C ARG A 462 -1.85 -14.63 17.97
N ILE A 463 -2.73 -15.26 18.73
CA ILE A 463 -2.33 -16.12 19.86
C ILE A 463 -1.73 -17.42 19.31
N PRO A 464 -0.49 -17.77 19.70
CA PRO A 464 0.09 -19.08 19.39
C PRO A 464 -0.80 -20.19 19.96
N TYR A 465 -1.19 -21.14 19.11
CA TYR A 465 -2.05 -22.27 19.50
C TYR A 465 -1.47 -23.08 20.66
N ASP A 466 -0.15 -23.26 20.68
CA ASP A 466 0.54 -24.07 21.70
C ASP A 466 0.36 -23.51 23.13
N LEU A 467 0.01 -22.22 23.28
CA LEU A 467 -0.26 -21.61 24.59
C LEU A 467 -1.67 -21.90 25.10
N VAL A 468 -2.63 -22.19 24.21
CA VAL A 468 -4.02 -22.51 24.60
C VAL A 468 -4.10 -23.98 24.99
N VAL A 469 -3.42 -24.86 24.23
CA VAL A 469 -3.40 -26.31 24.52
C VAL A 469 -2.62 -26.63 25.80
N SER A 470 -1.67 -25.80 26.23
CA SER A 470 -0.89 -26.05 27.45
C SER A 470 -1.62 -25.77 28.76
N ASP A 471 -2.77 -25.11 28.71
CA ASP A 471 -3.61 -24.80 29.87
C ASP A 471 -4.70 -25.86 30.14
N VAL A 472 -4.72 -26.93 29.33
CA VAL A 472 -5.53 -28.16 29.49
C VAL A 472 -4.62 -29.34 29.85
#